data_AF-A0A1Y4SI13-F1
#
_entry.id   AF-A0A1Y4SI13-F1
#
_cell.length_a   1.000
_cell.length_b   1.000
_cell.length_c   1.000
_cell.angle_alpha   90.00
_cell.angle_beta   90.00
_cell.angle_gamma   90.00
#
_symmetry.space_group_name_H-M   'P 1'
#
loop_
_entity.id
_entity.type
_entity.pdbx_description
1 polymer ?
#
loop_
_entity_poly.entity_id
_entity_poly.type
_entity_poly.pdbx_seq_one_letter_code
_entity_poly.pdbx_strand_id
1 'polypeptide(L)'
;MYSKLRPYLLKILVAPADGICTPEIVPFSLYGNILPKYIVAFLKSLYFDGVITAVTYGVKMPRVGTQTISTLLLPPSLNEQQAYNGCRSILKLADSYSPRQLEEACEKTLKHLSLPRYKNIKLIIQYNQDTRQVNQEDENNDDFAFVRG
;
A
#
# COMPACT_ATOMS: atom_id res chain seq x y z
N MET A 1 12.89 1.77 -12.14
CA MET A 1 13.36 1.01 -13.31
C MET A 1 12.26 0.08 -13.79
N TYR A 2 12.13 -0.13 -15.11
CA TYR A 2 11.09 -0.97 -15.73
C TYR A 2 11.69 -1.95 -16.76
N SER A 3 11.28 -3.21 -16.77
CA SER A 3 11.75 -4.21 -17.73
C SER A 3 10.96 -4.20 -19.04
N LYS A 4 11.65 -4.00 -20.18
CA LYS A 4 11.06 -4.04 -21.53
C LYS A 4 10.70 -5.44 -22.01
N LEU A 5 11.46 -6.42 -21.56
CA LEU A 5 11.27 -7.81 -21.98
C LEU A 5 10.18 -8.47 -21.17
N ARG A 6 9.17 -9.03 -21.85
CA ARG A 6 8.00 -9.67 -21.22
C ARG A 6 7.37 -8.75 -20.17
N PRO A 7 6.83 -7.60 -20.59
CA PRO A 7 6.34 -6.56 -19.67
C PRO A 7 5.24 -7.05 -18.73
N TYR A 8 4.42 -8.00 -19.18
CA TYR A 8 3.36 -8.66 -18.39
C TYR A 8 3.87 -9.39 -17.13
N LEU A 9 5.18 -9.66 -17.02
CA LEU A 9 5.77 -10.19 -15.78
C LEU A 9 5.94 -9.10 -14.70
N LEU A 10 5.62 -7.84 -15.01
CA LEU A 10 5.61 -6.70 -14.10
C LEU A 10 6.91 -6.56 -13.29
N LYS A 11 8.04 -6.83 -13.95
CA LYS A 11 9.40 -6.73 -13.40
C LYS A 11 9.79 -5.26 -13.27
N ILE A 12 9.42 -4.69 -12.12
CA ILE A 12 9.57 -3.28 -11.79
C ILE A 12 10.29 -3.19 -10.44
N LEU A 13 11.33 -2.37 -10.39
CA LEU A 13 12.19 -2.23 -9.22
C LEU A 13 12.53 -0.77 -8.95
N VAL A 14 12.61 -0.42 -7.66
CA VAL A 14 13.28 0.79 -7.17
C VAL A 14 14.72 0.42 -6.86
N ALA A 15 15.68 1.03 -7.55
CA ALA A 15 17.09 0.81 -7.28
C ALA A 15 17.46 1.43 -5.92
N PRO A 16 18.16 0.71 -5.02
CA PRO A 16 18.56 1.24 -3.72
C PRO A 16 19.76 2.21 -3.81
N ALA A 17 20.56 2.09 -4.87
CA ALA A 17 21.74 2.89 -5.14
C ALA A 17 21.95 3.04 -6.65
N ASP A 18 22.84 3.95 -7.03
CA ASP A 18 23.23 4.15 -8.42
C ASP A 18 24.01 2.95 -8.97
N GLY A 19 23.86 2.69 -10.26
CA GLY A 19 24.52 1.56 -10.91
C GLY A 19 24.17 1.42 -12.38
N ILE A 20 24.70 0.37 -13.00
CA ILE A 20 24.48 0.05 -14.41
C ILE A 20 23.43 -1.05 -14.50
N CYS A 21 22.47 -0.91 -15.42
CA CYS A 21 21.47 -1.93 -15.70
C CYS A 21 21.65 -2.56 -17.08
N THR A 22 21.10 -3.75 -17.25
CA THR A 22 21.04 -4.41 -18.56
C THR A 22 20.23 -3.57 -19.55
N PRO A 23 20.51 -3.67 -20.87
CA PRO A 23 19.80 -2.88 -21.88
C PRO A 23 18.30 -3.23 -21.98
N GLU A 24 17.87 -4.34 -21.39
CA GLU A 24 16.46 -4.75 -21.28
C GLU A 24 15.69 -3.98 -20.20
N ILE A 25 16.39 -3.27 -19.32
CA ILE A 25 15.81 -2.46 -18.26
C ILE A 25 15.90 -0.99 -18.65
N VAL A 26 14.79 -0.28 -18.51
CA VAL A 26 14.73 1.18 -18.66
C VAL A 26 14.95 1.82 -17.29
N PRO A 27 16.11 2.47 -17.06
CA PRO A 27 16.28 3.36 -15.92
C PRO A 27 15.52 4.66 -16.19
N PHE A 28 14.85 5.17 -15.17
CA PHE A 28 14.25 6.49 -15.18
C PHE A 28 14.27 7.04 -13.76
N SER A 29 14.45 8.35 -13.66
CA SER A 29 14.43 9.08 -12.41
C SER A 29 13.09 9.76 -12.23
N LEU A 30 12.64 9.84 -10.98
CA LEU A 30 11.45 10.59 -10.62
C LEU A 30 11.86 12.02 -10.28
N TYR A 31 11.09 12.98 -10.76
CA TYR A 31 11.29 14.40 -10.46
C TYR A 31 10.16 14.88 -9.53
N GLY A 32 10.49 15.82 -8.63
CA GLY A 32 9.53 16.39 -7.67
C GLY A 32 9.20 15.47 -6.49
N ASN A 33 8.11 15.77 -5.78
CA ASN A 33 7.69 15.10 -4.53
C ASN A 33 6.92 13.78 -4.76
N ILE A 34 7.35 12.99 -5.74
CA ILE A 34 6.68 11.73 -6.12
C ILE A 34 7.26 10.57 -5.31
N LEU A 35 6.40 9.78 -4.69
CA LEU A 35 6.81 8.60 -3.94
C LEU A 35 7.23 7.45 -4.89
N PRO A 36 8.45 6.89 -4.80
CA PRO A 36 8.89 5.81 -5.68
C PRO A 36 8.01 4.55 -5.60
N LYS A 37 7.54 4.21 -4.39
CA LYS A 37 6.67 3.04 -4.16
C LYS A 37 5.31 3.17 -4.83
N TYR A 38 4.80 4.40 -4.94
CA TYR A 38 3.55 4.68 -5.61
C TYR A 38 3.68 4.46 -7.12
N ILE A 39 4.78 4.93 -7.73
CA ILE A 39 5.07 4.67 -9.15
C ILE A 39 5.15 3.17 -9.44
N VAL A 40 5.80 2.39 -8.58
CA VAL A 40 5.83 0.93 -8.76
C VAL A 40 4.42 0.34 -8.75
N ALA A 41 3.53 0.82 -7.86
CA ALA A 41 2.15 0.36 -7.82
C ALA A 41 1.36 0.78 -9.07
N PHE A 42 1.56 2.00 -9.56
CA PHE A 42 0.94 2.50 -10.78
C PHE A 42 1.37 1.68 -12.01
N LEU A 43 2.67 1.42 -12.17
CA LEU A 43 3.21 0.62 -13.27
C LEU A 43 2.78 -0.86 -13.21
N LYS A 44 2.32 -1.33 -12.05
CA LYS A 44 1.74 -2.66 -11.86
C LYS A 44 0.22 -2.70 -12.06
N SER A 45 -0.42 -1.55 -12.25
CA SER A 45 -1.88 -1.49 -12.42
C SER A 45 -2.31 -2.15 -13.73
N LEU A 46 -3.52 -2.73 -13.75
CA LEU A 46 -4.10 -3.32 -14.96
C LEU A 46 -4.25 -2.29 -16.09
N TYR A 47 -4.46 -1.02 -15.73
CA TYR A 47 -4.53 0.07 -16.69
C TYR A 47 -3.21 0.18 -17.47
N PHE A 48 -2.09 0.29 -16.75
CA PHE A 48 -0.79 0.42 -17.40
C PHE A 48 -0.39 -0.85 -18.15
N ASP A 49 -0.68 -2.03 -17.58
CA ASP A 49 -0.39 -3.32 -18.22
C ASP A 49 -1.15 -3.50 -19.55
N GLY A 50 -2.43 -3.10 -19.59
CA GLY A 50 -3.23 -3.12 -20.82
C GLY A 50 -2.67 -2.21 -21.91
N VAL A 51 -2.27 -0.98 -21.54
CA VAL A 51 -1.66 -0.04 -22.49
C VAL A 51 -0.32 -0.57 -23.01
N ILE A 52 0.53 -1.09 -22.12
CA ILE A 52 1.81 -1.66 -22.51
C ILE A 52 1.61 -2.88 -23.42
N THR A 53 0.70 -3.77 -23.09
CA THR A 53 0.41 -4.96 -23.90
C THR A 53 -0.06 -4.58 -25.31
N ALA A 54 -0.81 -3.48 -25.46
CA ALA A 54 -1.26 -2.99 -26.77
C ALA A 54 -0.11 -2.46 -27.66
N VAL A 55 0.94 -1.89 -27.06
CA VAL A 55 2.12 -1.37 -27.80
C VAL A 55 3.28 -2.38 -27.88
N THR A 56 3.11 -3.54 -27.26
CA THR A 56 4.12 -4.60 -27.22
C THR A 56 4.15 -5.33 -28.56
N TYR A 57 5.35 -5.63 -29.05
CA TYR A 57 5.55 -6.39 -30.29
C TYR A 57 6.38 -7.66 -30.04
N GLY A 58 6.17 -8.67 -30.89
CA GLY A 58 6.86 -9.96 -30.83
C GLY A 58 6.03 -11.05 -30.13
N VAL A 59 5.82 -12.18 -30.83
CA VAL A 59 4.94 -13.27 -30.37
C VAL A 59 5.62 -14.15 -29.30
N LYS A 60 6.84 -14.63 -29.57
CA LYS A 60 7.59 -15.53 -28.65
C LYS A 60 8.31 -14.77 -27.53
N MET A 61 8.73 -13.54 -27.82
CA MET A 61 9.52 -12.68 -26.95
C MET A 61 8.98 -11.24 -27.03
N PRO A 62 7.83 -10.95 -26.38
CA PRO A 62 7.23 -9.63 -26.40
C PRO A 62 8.17 -8.58 -25.81
N ARG A 63 8.33 -7.46 -26.53
CA ARG A 63 9.21 -6.33 -26.22
C ARG A 63 8.47 -5.02 -26.40
N VAL A 64 8.93 -4.01 -25.67
CA VAL A 64 8.47 -2.63 -25.77
C VAL A 64 9.65 -1.72 -26.06
N GLY A 65 9.46 -0.72 -26.92
CA GLY A 65 10.48 0.27 -27.22
C GLY A 65 10.80 1.17 -26.02
N THR A 66 12.07 1.53 -25.83
CA THR A 66 12.48 2.44 -24.74
C THR A 66 11.76 3.78 -24.83
N GLN A 67 11.66 4.35 -26.05
CA GLN A 67 11.02 5.64 -26.30
C GLN A 67 9.53 5.62 -25.94
N THR A 68 8.84 4.51 -26.22
CA THR A 68 7.43 4.34 -25.89
C THR A 68 7.22 4.37 -24.38
N ILE A 69 8.07 3.69 -23.61
CA ILE A 69 7.97 3.66 -22.14
C ILE A 69 8.26 5.04 -21.54
N SER A 70 9.26 5.77 -22.04
CA SER A 70 9.57 7.10 -21.54
C SER A 70 8.45 8.10 -21.80
N THR A 71 7.81 8.03 -22.98
CA THR A 71 6.70 8.93 -23.32
C THR A 71 5.41 8.58 -22.61
N LEU A 72 5.17 7.28 -22.35
CA LEU A 72 3.97 6.82 -21.65
C LEU A 72 3.99 7.11 -20.14
N LEU A 73 5.15 7.47 -19.60
CA LEU A 73 5.33 7.83 -18.20
C LEU A 73 4.75 9.23 -17.92
N LEU A 74 3.42 9.36 -17.95
CA LEU A 74 2.73 10.55 -17.49
C LEU A 74 3.04 10.75 -16.00
N PRO A 75 3.34 11.99 -15.55
CA PRO A 75 3.51 12.25 -14.13
C PRO A 75 2.16 12.04 -13.44
N PRO A 76 2.06 11.11 -12.48
CA PRO A 76 0.81 10.93 -11.78
C PRO A 76 0.47 12.17 -10.94
N SER A 77 -0.82 12.39 -10.73
CA SER A 77 -1.30 13.56 -9.99
C SER A 77 -1.00 13.45 -8.49
N LEU A 78 -0.82 14.59 -7.82
CA LEU A 78 -0.60 14.64 -6.37
C LEU A 78 -1.77 14.01 -5.59
N ASN A 79 -2.98 14.13 -6.11
CA ASN A 79 -4.21 13.61 -5.52
C ASN A 79 -4.20 12.08 -5.47
N GLU A 80 -3.78 11.42 -6.55
CA GLU A 80 -3.69 9.96 -6.59
C GLU A 80 -2.64 9.43 -5.61
N GLN A 81 -1.52 10.13 -5.46
CA GLN A 81 -0.50 9.79 -4.47
C GLN A 81 -1.04 9.92 -3.03
N GLN A 82 -1.87 10.93 -2.76
CA GLN A 82 -2.51 11.09 -1.45
C GLN A 82 -3.49 9.94 -1.15
N ALA A 83 -4.30 9.54 -2.13
CA ALA A 83 -5.20 8.39 -2.00
C ALA A 83 -4.40 7.10 -1.77
N TYR A 84 -3.33 6.88 -2.52
CA TYR A 84 -2.42 5.74 -2.35
C TYR A 84 -1.85 5.68 -0.92
N ASN A 85 -1.41 6.81 -0.37
CA ASN A 85 -0.89 6.88 0.99
C ASN A 85 -1.95 6.52 2.04
N GLY A 86 -3.20 6.95 1.83
CA GLY A 86 -4.34 6.56 2.66
C GLY A 86 -4.52 5.05 2.70
N CYS A 87 -4.70 4.41 1.54
CA CYS A 87 -4.86 2.95 1.45
C CYS A 87 -3.63 2.20 1.99
N ARG A 88 -2.42 2.67 1.66
CA ARG A 88 -1.17 2.05 2.12
C ARG A 88 -1.02 2.10 3.63
N SER A 89 -1.49 3.17 4.27
CA SER A 89 -1.45 3.30 5.73
C SER A 89 -2.36 2.29 6.42
N ILE A 90 -3.53 1.99 5.84
CA ILE A 90 -4.46 0.97 6.34
C ILE A 90 -3.89 -0.43 6.12
N LEU A 91 -3.33 -0.71 4.93
CA LEU A 91 -2.66 -1.99 4.66
C LEU A 91 -1.53 -2.28 5.65
N LYS A 92 -0.77 -1.26 6.07
CA LYS A 92 0.24 -1.43 7.12
C LYS A 92 -0.36 -1.78 8.50
N LEU A 93 -1.59 -1.37 8.80
CA LEU A 93 -2.28 -1.81 10.02
C LEU A 93 -2.68 -3.28 9.91
N ALA A 94 -3.10 -3.74 8.73
CA ALA A 94 -3.42 -5.15 8.51
C ALA A 94 -2.21 -6.08 8.72
N ASP A 95 -0.99 -5.57 8.52
CA ASP A 95 0.24 -6.32 8.85
C ASP A 95 0.47 -6.46 10.36
N SER A 96 -0.07 -5.55 11.19
CA SER A 96 0.19 -5.47 12.64
C SER A 96 -0.97 -6.00 13.50
N TYR A 97 -2.20 -5.93 12.98
CA TYR A 97 -3.42 -6.27 13.70
C TYR A 97 -4.18 -7.39 12.98
N SER A 98 -4.97 -8.16 13.72
CA SER A 98 -5.77 -9.24 13.12
C SER A 98 -6.89 -8.66 12.24
N PRO A 99 -7.32 -9.39 11.18
CA PRO A 99 -8.34 -8.89 10.25
C PRO A 99 -9.65 -8.55 10.95
N ARG A 100 -10.07 -9.37 11.93
CA ARG A 100 -11.29 -9.13 12.72
C ARG A 100 -11.24 -7.81 13.49
N GLN A 101 -10.13 -7.51 14.15
CA GLN A 101 -9.95 -6.26 14.91
C GLN A 101 -9.99 -5.04 13.98
N LEU A 102 -9.38 -5.18 12.79
CA LEU A 102 -9.33 -4.11 11.81
C LEU A 102 -10.71 -3.84 11.19
N GLU A 103 -11.47 -4.90 10.87
CA GLU A 103 -12.84 -4.82 10.35
C GLU A 103 -13.78 -4.14 11.35
N GLU A 104 -13.77 -4.57 12.62
CA GLU A 104 -14.58 -3.95 13.69
C GLU A 104 -14.24 -2.46 13.86
N ALA A 105 -12.96 -2.11 13.83
CA ALA A 105 -12.53 -0.71 13.96
C ALA A 105 -12.92 0.13 12.74
N CYS A 106 -12.77 -0.41 11.52
CA CYS A 106 -13.20 0.23 10.29
C CYS A 106 -14.71 0.46 10.28
N GLU A 107 -15.50 -0.53 10.69
CA GLU A 107 -16.96 -0.44 10.78
C GLU A 107 -17.38 0.67 11.76
N LYS A 108 -16.81 0.68 12.97
CA LYS A 108 -17.06 1.74 13.96
C LYS A 108 -16.67 3.12 13.40
N THR A 109 -15.52 3.22 12.74
CA THR A 109 -15.05 4.49 12.18
C THR A 109 -16.01 5.02 11.11
N LEU A 110 -16.49 4.17 10.21
CA LEU A 110 -17.43 4.55 9.15
C LEU A 110 -18.79 5.00 9.68
N LYS A 111 -19.25 4.41 10.79
CA LYS A 111 -20.51 4.82 11.45
C LYS A 111 -20.40 6.21 12.10
N HIS A 112 -19.24 6.52 12.69
CA HIS A 112 -19.07 7.75 13.47
C HIS A 112 -18.44 8.91 12.69
N LEU A 113 -17.71 8.65 11.60
CA LEU A 113 -16.98 9.66 10.83
C LEU A 113 -17.26 9.55 9.33
N SER A 114 -17.55 10.69 8.70
CA SER A 114 -17.69 10.81 7.25
C SER A 114 -16.35 10.73 6.50
N LEU A 115 -15.23 11.00 7.17
CA LEU A 115 -13.87 10.99 6.61
C LEU A 115 -12.92 10.16 7.50
N PRO A 116 -12.87 8.83 7.32
CA PRO A 116 -11.99 7.97 8.09
C PRO A 116 -10.52 8.23 7.70
N ARG A 117 -9.72 8.72 8.66
CA ARG A 117 -8.26 8.81 8.52
C ARG A 117 -7.60 7.70 9.32
N TYR A 118 -6.39 7.31 8.91
CA TYR A 118 -5.54 6.34 9.60
C TYR A 118 -5.46 6.53 11.12
N LYS A 119 -5.29 7.78 11.58
CA LYS A 119 -5.19 8.10 13.01
C LYS A 119 -6.44 7.70 13.79
N ASN A 120 -7.61 7.92 13.20
CA ASN A 120 -8.90 7.63 13.84
C ASN A 120 -9.07 6.11 14.00
N ILE A 121 -8.77 5.35 12.94
CA ILE A 121 -8.83 3.89 12.96
C ILE A 121 -7.83 3.32 13.98
N LYS A 122 -6.59 3.82 13.99
CA LYS A 122 -5.56 3.37 14.94
C LYS A 122 -5.97 3.62 16.39
N LEU A 123 -6.52 4.79 16.70
CA LEU A 123 -7.00 5.14 18.03
C LEU A 123 -8.13 4.22 18.49
N ILE A 124 -9.10 3.92 17.60
CA ILE A 124 -10.21 3.01 17.91
C ILE A 124 -9.71 1.60 18.19
N ILE A 125 -8.72 1.11 17.43
CA ILE A 125 -8.11 -0.20 17.68
C ILE A 125 -7.44 -0.23 19.07
N GLN A 126 -6.64 0.79 19.39
CA GLN A 126 -5.95 0.87 20.69
C GLN A 126 -6.95 0.94 21.85
N TYR A 127 -7.96 1.80 21.74
CA TYR A 127 -9.01 1.91 22.76
C TYR A 127 -9.76 0.58 22.98
N ASN A 128 -10.11 -0.13 21.90
CA ASN A 128 -10.78 -1.43 22.02
C ASN A 128 -9.87 -2.50 22.65
N GLN A 129 -8.55 -2.40 22.52
CA GLN A 129 -7.60 -3.29 23.19
C GLN A 129 -7.53 -3.00 24.68
N ASP A 130 -7.49 -1.72 25.07
CA ASP A 130 -7.46 -1.30 26.48
C ASP A 130 -8.76 -1.69 27.21
N THR A 131 -9.93 -1.49 26.61
CA THR A 131 -11.22 -1.93 27.21
C THR A 131 -11.28 -3.45 27.40
N ARG A 132 -10.66 -4.24 26.51
CA ARG A 132 -10.61 -5.71 26.65
C ARG A 132 -9.69 -6.15 27.80
N GLN A 133 -8.62 -5.40 28.08
CA GLN A 133 -7.73 -5.70 29.21
C GLN A 133 -8.41 -5.36 30.55
N VAL A 134 -9.04 -4.19 30.66
CA VAL A 134 -9.75 -3.77 31.89
C VAL A 134 -10.85 -4.76 32.28
N ASN A 135 -11.67 -5.20 31.32
CA ASN A 135 -12.75 -6.17 31.60
C ASN A 135 -12.23 -7.55 32.04
N GLN A 136 -10.99 -7.92 31.69
CA GLN A 136 -10.37 -9.18 32.16
C GLN A 136 -9.71 -9.03 33.54
N GLU A 137 -9.26 -7.83 33.90
CA GLU A 137 -8.70 -7.55 35.23
C GLU A 137 -9.79 -7.46 36.31
N ASP A 138 -10.97 -6.94 35.95
CA ASP A 138 -12.12 -6.86 36.86
C ASP A 138 -12.70 -8.27 37.15
N GLU A 139 -12.80 -9.16 36.16
CA GLU A 139 -13.28 -10.55 36.37
C GLU A 139 -12.33 -11.41 37.23
N ASN A 140 -11.04 -11.06 37.28
CA ASN A 140 -10.05 -11.79 38.09
C ASN A 140 -9.90 -11.25 39.53
N ASN A 141 -10.43 -10.06 39.82
CA ASN A 141 -10.31 -9.42 41.15
C ASN A 141 -11.49 -9.70 42.09
N ASP A 142 -12.56 -10.33 41.62
CA ASP A 142 -13.74 -10.64 42.43
C ASP A 142 -13.53 -11.77 43.46
N ASP A 143 -12.35 -12.42 43.50
CA ASP A 143 -12.05 -13.55 44.39
C ASP A 143 -11.32 -13.17 45.72
N PHE A 144 -11.10 -11.89 46.02
CA PHE A 144 -10.41 -11.46 47.26
C PHE A 144 -11.14 -10.36 48.04
N ALA A 145 -12.41 -10.56 48.37
CA ALA A 145 -13.08 -9.77 49.40
C ALA A 145 -12.60 -10.17 50.82
N PHE A 146 -11.55 -9.52 51.33
CA PHE A 146 -11.18 -9.63 52.75
C PHE A 146 -12.21 -8.88 53.62
N VAL A 147 -13.17 -9.63 54.18
CA VAL A 147 -13.99 -9.17 55.30
C VAL A 147 -13.11 -9.15 56.55
N ARG A 148 -12.70 -7.97 57.00
CA ARG A 148 -12.17 -7.79 58.37
C ARG A 148 -13.34 -7.65 59.33
N GLY A 149 -13.55 -8.68 60.15
CA GLY A 149 -14.34 -8.63 61.38
C GLY A 149 -13.54 -8.06 62.55
#